data_AF-A0A0D0E0L5-F1
#
_entry.id   AF-A0A0D0E0L5-F1
#
_cell.length_a   1.000
_cell.length_b   1.000
_cell.length_c   1.000
_cell.angle_alpha   90.00
_cell.angle_beta   90.00
_cell.angle_gamma   90.00
#
_symmetry.space_group_name_H-M   'P 1'
#
loop_
_entity.id
_entity.type
_entity.pdbx_description
1 polymer ?
#
loop_
_entity_poly.entity_id
_entity_poly.type
_entity_poly.pdbx_seq_one_letter_code
_entity_poly.pdbx_strand_id
1 'polypeptide(L)'
;MTAELQLQGSSPAGPDSDTAKVTVPLLLNGNENQAHTFPHKMLIKVKTLTGKEIELDIDPEDKITRIKEKVEEQSGVPPQQQRLIFGGRQMPDDKTAKDFNITAGSVLHLVLALRGGF
;
A
#
# COMPACT_ATOMS: atom_id res chain seq x y z
N MET A 1 -46.89 37.55 -14.10
CA MET A 1 -45.44 37.34 -13.92
C MET A 1 -45.32 36.70 -12.54
N THR A 2 -44.98 35.44 -12.35
CA THR A 2 -44.19 34.46 -13.10
C THR A 2 -44.66 33.08 -12.65
N ALA A 3 -44.67 32.10 -13.55
CA ALA A 3 -45.00 30.72 -13.23
C ALA A 3 -43.83 30.03 -12.51
N GLU A 4 -44.09 29.15 -11.56
CA GLU A 4 -43.17 28.07 -11.25
C GLU A 4 -43.89 26.73 -11.12
N LEU A 5 -43.13 25.72 -11.54
CA LEU A 5 -43.54 24.46 -12.13
C LEU A 5 -44.03 23.43 -11.11
N GLN A 6 -44.98 22.63 -11.58
CA GLN A 6 -45.42 21.36 -11.04
C GLN A 6 -44.37 20.25 -11.31
N LEU A 7 -44.31 19.23 -10.43
CA LEU A 7 -44.31 17.77 -10.70
C LEU A 7 -43.30 16.94 -9.86
N GLN A 8 -43.87 16.28 -8.83
CA GLN A 8 -43.89 14.83 -8.55
C GLN A 8 -42.62 13.94 -8.61
N GLY A 9 -42.49 13.09 -7.59
CA GLY A 9 -41.81 11.79 -7.60
C GLY A 9 -40.71 11.70 -6.54
N SER A 10 -40.55 10.69 -5.68
CA SER A 10 -41.18 9.38 -5.53
C SER A 10 -40.78 8.90 -4.13
N SER A 11 -41.67 8.25 -3.38
CA SER A 11 -41.24 7.36 -2.29
C SER A 11 -40.85 6.02 -2.94
N PRO A 12 -39.71 5.41 -2.56
CA PRO A 12 -39.85 4.27 -1.66
C PRO A 12 -38.65 3.98 -0.73
N ALA A 13 -38.98 3.27 0.35
CA ALA A 13 -38.21 2.19 0.97
C ALA A 13 -36.91 2.47 1.75
N GLY A 14 -36.98 2.13 3.05
CA GLY A 14 -35.93 1.36 3.73
C GLY A 14 -35.18 2.10 4.84
N PRO A 15 -35.13 1.58 6.07
CA PRO A 15 -34.09 1.96 7.01
C PRO A 15 -32.77 1.35 6.52
N ASP A 16 -31.78 2.18 6.21
CA ASP A 16 -30.41 1.75 5.95
C ASP A 16 -29.73 1.26 7.25
N SER A 17 -30.15 0.08 7.70
CA SER A 17 -29.29 -0.80 8.49
C SER A 17 -28.33 -1.49 7.53
N ASP A 18 -27.13 -0.92 7.34
CA ASP A 18 -25.85 -1.65 7.28
C ASP A 18 -24.72 -0.72 6.79
N THR A 19 -24.18 0.08 7.70
CA THR A 19 -22.75 -0.03 7.93
C THR A 19 -22.55 0.12 9.41
N ALA A 20 -22.51 -1.03 10.08
CA ALA A 20 -22.08 -1.11 11.45
C ALA A 20 -20.74 -0.37 11.55
N LYS A 21 -20.75 0.80 12.18
CA LYS A 21 -19.60 1.26 12.95
C LYS A 21 -19.38 0.16 13.98
N VAL A 22 -18.60 -0.86 13.60
CA VAL A 22 -18.15 -1.90 14.51
C VAL A 22 -17.35 -1.17 15.57
N THR A 23 -18.04 -0.80 16.63
CA THR A 23 -17.44 -0.44 17.90
C THR A 23 -16.78 -1.71 18.39
N VAL A 24 -15.50 -1.88 18.07
CA VAL A 24 -14.68 -2.92 18.70
C VAL A 24 -14.52 -2.54 20.17
N PRO A 25 -15.09 -3.29 21.13
CA PRO A 25 -14.82 -3.04 22.54
C PRO A 25 -13.34 -3.34 22.79
N LEU A 26 -12.62 -2.33 23.27
CA LEU A 26 -11.19 -2.37 23.53
C LEU A 26 -10.91 -3.34 24.69
N LEU A 27 -10.60 -4.59 24.39
CA LEU A 27 -10.02 -5.52 25.34
C LEU A 27 -8.72 -6.06 24.77
N LEU A 28 -7.60 -5.38 25.01
CA LEU A 28 -6.29 -6.02 25.05
C LEU A 28 -5.39 -5.33 26.06
N ASN A 29 -5.27 -5.99 27.20
CA ASN A 29 -4.13 -5.91 28.10
C ASN A 29 -2.94 -6.57 27.37
N GLY A 30 -1.87 -5.82 27.07
CA GLY A 30 -0.67 -6.37 26.44
C GLY A 30 0.07 -5.38 25.55
N ASN A 31 1.12 -4.77 26.11
CA ASN A 31 2.35 -4.30 25.44
C ASN A 31 2.49 -4.61 23.93
N GLU A 32 2.51 -3.56 23.11
CA GLU A 32 3.62 -3.16 22.21
C GLU A 32 3.12 -2.21 21.11
N ASN A 33 3.57 -0.95 21.21
CA ASN A 33 3.81 -0.03 20.10
C ASN A 33 2.66 0.19 19.10
N GLN A 34 1.73 1.05 19.54
CA GLN A 34 1.08 2.08 18.72
C GLN A 34 0.60 1.62 17.33
N ALA A 35 -0.62 1.08 17.26
CA ALA A 35 -1.39 1.01 16.03
C ALA A 35 -1.72 2.43 15.55
N HIS A 36 -0.81 3.05 14.79
CA HIS A 36 -1.05 4.29 14.08
C HIS A 36 -1.98 3.97 12.90
N THR A 37 -3.29 4.05 13.15
CA THR A 37 -4.31 3.91 12.11
C THR A 37 -4.33 5.21 11.28
N PHE A 38 -3.54 5.24 10.21
CA PHE A 38 -3.73 6.21 9.13
C PHE A 38 -3.85 5.44 7.83
N PRO A 39 -5.02 5.45 7.17
CA PRO A 39 -5.19 4.78 5.88
C PRO A 39 -4.51 5.63 4.80
N HIS A 40 -3.18 5.54 4.70
CA HIS A 40 -2.44 6.07 3.57
C HIS A 40 -1.56 4.98 2.94
N LYS A 41 -2.15 3.80 2.77
CA LYS A 41 -1.67 2.80 1.81
C LYS A 41 -1.55 3.45 0.44
N MET A 42 -0.34 3.51 -0.08
CA MET A 42 -0.05 3.99 -1.43
C MET A 42 0.31 2.83 -2.34
N LEU A 43 -0.13 2.88 -3.58
CA LEU A 43 0.15 1.84 -4.57
C LEU A 43 1.42 2.21 -5.35
N ILE A 44 2.41 1.33 -5.36
CA ILE A 44 3.62 1.52 -6.16
C ILE A 44 3.74 0.42 -7.21
N LYS A 45 4.56 0.68 -8.23
CA LYS A 45 4.92 -0.30 -9.25
C LYS A 45 6.35 -0.75 -9.02
N VAL A 46 6.59 -2.05 -9.04
CA VAL A 46 7.93 -2.62 -9.02
C VAL A 46 8.16 -3.34 -10.33
N LYS A 47 9.11 -2.85 -11.11
CA LYS A 47 9.53 -3.44 -12.37
C LYS A 47 10.70 -4.38 -12.13
N THR A 48 10.49 -5.67 -12.39
CA THR A 48 11.54 -6.68 -12.30
C THR A 48 12.48 -6.62 -13.51
N LEU A 49 13.69 -7.19 -13.39
CA LEU A 49 14.62 -7.37 -14.52
C LEU A 49 14.02 -8.18 -15.68
N THR A 50 13.04 -9.05 -15.40
CA THR A 50 12.31 -9.81 -16.42
C THR A 50 11.29 -8.97 -17.18
N GLY A 51 11.15 -7.68 -16.85
CA GLY A 51 10.18 -6.77 -17.46
C GLY A 51 8.76 -6.90 -16.90
N LYS A 52 8.55 -7.72 -15.86
CA LYS A 52 7.26 -7.84 -15.17
C LYS A 52 7.07 -6.64 -14.25
N GLU A 53 5.92 -5.98 -14.35
CA GLU A 53 5.52 -4.93 -13.42
C GLU A 53 4.54 -5.52 -12.42
N ILE A 54 4.86 -5.43 -11.12
CA ILE A 54 3.98 -5.83 -10.03
C ILE A 54 3.51 -4.60 -9.27
N GLU A 55 2.24 -4.59 -8.90
CA GLU A 55 1.64 -3.53 -8.08
C GLU A 55 1.64 -3.95 -6.62
N LEU A 56 2.09 -3.04 -5.75
CA LEU A 56 2.26 -3.29 -4.32
C LEU A 56 1.66 -2.15 -3.52
N ASP A 57 0.81 -2.49 -2.55
CA ASP A 57 0.36 -1.55 -1.52
C ASP A 57 1.44 -1.43 -0.45
N ILE A 58 1.94 -0.24 -0.21
CA ILE A 58 2.93 0.03 0.85
C ILE A 58 2.52 1.27 1.62
N ASP A 59 2.96 1.39 2.87
CA ASP A 59 2.82 2.64 3.61
C ASP A 59 4.09 3.50 3.46
N PRO A 60 3.98 4.84 3.45
CA PRO A 60 5.16 5.71 3.40
C PRO A 60 6.08 5.52 4.61
N GLU A 61 5.52 5.08 5.74
CA GLU A 61 6.27 4.78 6.96
C GLU A 61 6.91 3.38 6.95
N ASP A 62 6.53 2.51 6.00
CA ASP A 62 7.14 1.19 5.89
C ASP A 62 8.61 1.28 5.52
N LYS A 63 9.38 0.40 6.15
CA LYS A 63 10.79 0.17 5.84
C LYS A 63 10.93 -0.59 4.53
N ILE A 64 12.08 -0.39 3.86
CA ILE A 64 12.38 -1.10 2.63
C ILE A 64 12.43 -2.62 2.85
N THR A 65 12.83 -3.09 4.04
CA THR A 65 12.76 -4.51 4.41
C THR A 65 11.36 -5.07 4.21
N ARG A 66 10.34 -4.38 4.70
CA ARG A 66 8.94 -4.82 4.62
C ARG A 66 8.43 -4.81 3.19
N ILE A 67 8.85 -3.81 2.40
CA ILE A 67 8.53 -3.75 0.96
C ILE A 67 9.14 -4.95 0.24
N LYS A 68 10.39 -5.33 0.55
CA LYS A 68 11.05 -6.52 -0.04
C LYS A 68 10.33 -7.81 0.32
N GLU A 69 9.82 -7.95 1.54
CA GLU A 69 8.99 -9.10 1.93
C GLU A 69 7.74 -9.19 1.03
N LYS A 70 7.01 -8.08 0.84
CA LYS A 70 5.85 -8.09 -0.07
C LYS A 70 6.21 -8.34 -1.54
N VAL A 71 7.38 -7.86 -1.98
CA VAL A 71 7.93 -8.17 -3.30
C VAL A 71 8.30 -9.66 -3.42
N GLU A 72 8.75 -10.32 -2.35
CA GLU A 72 9.03 -11.76 -2.34
C GLU A 72 7.73 -12.53 -2.60
N GLU A 73 6.65 -12.19 -1.90
CA GLU A 73 5.35 -12.84 -2.09
C GLU A 73 4.86 -12.76 -3.55
N GLN A 74 5.12 -11.63 -4.23
CA GLN A 74 4.64 -11.38 -5.59
C GLN A 74 5.60 -11.82 -6.71
N SER A 75 6.91 -11.79 -6.45
CA SER A 75 7.94 -12.13 -7.45
C SER A 75 8.58 -13.50 -7.22
N GLY A 76 8.50 -14.05 -6.00
CA GLY A 76 9.15 -15.29 -5.57
C GLY A 76 10.65 -15.16 -5.30
N VAL A 77 11.22 -13.96 -5.33
CA VAL A 77 12.66 -13.72 -5.12
C VAL A 77 12.91 -13.44 -3.64
N PRO A 78 13.87 -14.08 -2.96
CA PRO A 78 14.13 -13.83 -1.55
C PRO A 78 14.68 -12.40 -1.30
N PRO A 79 14.32 -11.72 -0.20
CA PRO A 79 14.65 -10.30 0.06
C PRO A 79 16.15 -10.02 0.12
N GLN A 80 16.95 -11.05 0.44
CA GLN A 80 18.41 -11.00 0.43
C GLN A 80 18.99 -10.89 -1.00
N GLN A 81 18.32 -11.51 -1.98
CA GLN A 81 18.66 -11.42 -3.40
C GLN A 81 17.98 -10.23 -4.08
N GLN A 82 17.01 -9.60 -3.43
CA GLN A 82 16.35 -8.42 -3.97
C GLN A 82 17.15 -7.13 -3.71
N ARG A 83 17.41 -6.39 -4.78
CA ARG A 83 17.95 -5.03 -4.72
C ARG A 83 16.95 -4.07 -5.36
N LEU A 84 16.31 -3.26 -4.53
CA LEU A 84 15.39 -2.22 -4.96
C LEU A 84 16.17 -0.96 -5.32
N ILE A 85 15.82 -0.37 -6.47
CA ILE A 85 16.43 0.82 -7.02
C ILE A 85 15.33 1.81 -7.35
N PHE A 86 15.46 3.03 -6.85
CA PHE A 86 14.54 4.13 -7.13
C PHE A 86 15.33 5.37 -7.54
N GLY A 87 14.95 6.02 -8.65
CA GLY A 87 15.64 7.20 -9.16
C GLY A 87 17.15 7.00 -9.39
N GLY A 88 17.57 5.78 -9.74
CA GLY A 88 18.99 5.43 -9.91
C GLY A 88 19.78 5.22 -8.61
N ARG A 89 19.12 5.30 -7.45
CA ARG A 89 19.72 5.03 -6.14
C ARG A 89 19.22 3.71 -5.58
N GLN A 90 20.13 2.92 -5.04
CA GLN A 90 19.77 1.71 -4.32
C GLN A 90 19.12 2.06 -2.99
N MET A 91 18.10 1.29 -2.64
CA MET A 91 17.33 1.48 -1.41
C MET A 91 17.79 0.45 -0.37
N PRO A 92 18.52 0.85 0.68
CA PRO A 92 18.89 -0.04 1.76
C PRO A 92 17.69 -0.30 2.68
N ASP A 93 17.71 -1.45 3.35
CA ASP A 93 16.72 -1.92 4.32
C ASP A 93 16.49 -0.96 5.51
N ASP A 94 17.53 -0.21 5.90
CA ASP A 94 17.49 0.73 7.03
C ASP A 94 16.65 1.99 6.77
N LYS A 95 16.21 2.20 5.53
CA LYS A 95 15.45 3.38 5.11
C LYS A 95 13.94 3.09 4.99
N THR A 96 13.14 4.14 4.93
CA THR A 96 11.68 4.07 4.72
C THR A 96 11.30 4.61 3.36
N ALA A 97 10.11 4.24 2.86
CA ALA A 97 9.62 4.74 1.57
C ALA A 97 9.52 6.27 1.54
N LYS A 98 9.15 6.89 2.67
CA LYS A 98 9.09 8.35 2.84
C LYS A 98 10.45 9.03 2.71
N ASP A 99 11.53 8.41 3.18
CA ASP A 99 12.90 8.96 3.06
C ASP A 99 13.32 9.10 1.58
N PHE A 100 12.78 8.22 0.73
CA PHE A 100 12.99 8.26 -0.72
C PHE A 100 11.96 9.10 -1.48
N ASN A 101 11.05 9.79 -0.79
CA ASN A 101 9.93 10.52 -1.39
C ASN A 101 9.11 9.65 -2.36
N ILE A 102 8.94 8.36 -2.04
CA ILE A 102 8.09 7.48 -2.85
C ILE A 102 6.64 7.93 -2.69
N THR A 103 5.98 8.07 -3.82
CA THR A 103 4.55 8.43 -3.91
C THR A 103 3.76 7.33 -4.62
N ALA A 104 2.44 7.38 -4.51
CA ALA A 104 1.57 6.50 -5.28
C ALA A 104 1.85 6.64 -6.79
N GLY A 105 1.98 5.52 -7.49
CA GLY A 105 2.33 5.45 -8.90
C GLY A 105 3.83 5.49 -9.19
N SER A 106 4.68 5.62 -8.16
CA SER A 106 6.13 5.54 -8.32
C SER A 106 6.57 4.17 -8.85
N VAL A 107 7.57 4.16 -9.72
CA VAL A 107 8.14 2.93 -10.31
C VAL A 107 9.51 2.65 -9.70
N LEU A 108 9.60 1.54 -8.97
CA LEU A 108 10.85 1.00 -8.46
C LEU A 108 11.38 -0.06 -9.42
N HIS A 109 12.69 -0.16 -9.56
CA HIS A 109 13.34 -1.21 -10.33
C HIS A 109 13.88 -2.26 -9.36
N LEU A 110 13.40 -3.49 -9.50
CA LEU A 110 13.93 -4.65 -8.80
C LEU A 110 15.02 -5.31 -9.64
N VAL A 111 16.22 -5.36 -9.09
CA VAL A 111 17.34 -6.12 -9.66
C VAL A 111 17.74 -7.27 -8.74
N LEU A 112 18.27 -8.33 -9.34
CA LEU A 112 18.72 -9.51 -8.62
C LEU A 112 20.18 -9.32 -8.20
N ALA A 113 20.43 -9.35 -6.90
CA ALA A 113 21.74 -9.55 -6.34
C ALA A 113 22.08 -11.05 -6.43
N LEU A 114 22.61 -11.47 -7.59
CA LEU A 114 23.15 -12.81 -7.75
C LEU A 114 24.37 -12.95 -6.83
N ARG A 115 24.20 -13.61 -5.68
CA ARG A 115 25.33 -14.23 -5.00
C ARG A 115 25.56 -15.55 -5.71
N GLY A 116 26.59 -15.61 -6.56
CA GLY A 116 26.99 -16.85 -7.22
C GLY A 116 27.12 -17.97 -6.20
N GLY A 117 26.29 -19.00 -6.34
CA GLY A 117 26.21 -20.16 -5.46
C GLY A 117 25.58 -21.31 -6.21
N PHE A 118 26.43 -22.27 -6.56
CA PHE A 118 26.30 -23.46 -7.39
C PHE A 118 25.07 -24.36 -7.16
#